data_AF-A0A2V6ECA0-F1
#
_entry.id   AF-A0A2V6ECA0-F1
#
_cell.length_a   1.000
_cell.length_b   1.000
_cell.length_c   1.000
_cell.angle_alpha   90.00
_cell.angle_beta   90.00
_cell.angle_gamma   90.00
#
_symmetry.space_group_name_H-M   'P 1'
#
loop_
_entity.id
_entity.type
_entity.pdbx_description
1 polymer ?
#
loop_
_entity_poly.entity_id
_entity_poly.type
_entity_poly.pdbx_seq_one_letter_code
_entity_poly.pdbx_strand_id
1 'polypeptide(L)'
;KGWPRDTFVVSSKVFWGGDRPNQEGLSRKHVIEACHAALRRLQVDYLDLYFCHRPDPNTPIEETVRAMSDLIAQGKVLYWGTSEWSATAILRAHAIATELHLAPPTMEQPQYNMFEREKVEREFLPLYEKVGLGTTVWSPLASGLLTGKYNEGAPGDTRISMPMYSWLRQQFESDEVRNRLAKVKELAKVAGELGVTLPKLALAWCLKNPNVSTVLTGASKPEQVRENMKAGEVVEQLDDGVMKRIESILQGA
;
A
#
# COMPACT_ATOMS: atom_id res chain seq x y z
N LYS A 1 11.29 -21.57 10.41
CA LYS A 1 12.72 -21.18 10.59
C LYS A 1 13.53 -21.98 9.58
N GLY A 2 14.46 -21.34 8.87
CA GLY A 2 15.24 -22.02 7.83
C GLY A 2 14.55 -22.09 6.46
N TRP A 3 13.65 -21.15 6.14
CA TRP A 3 13.22 -20.99 4.76
C TRP A 3 14.40 -20.47 3.93
N PRO A 4 14.70 -21.08 2.77
CA PRO A 4 15.72 -20.57 1.87
C PRO A 4 15.41 -19.13 1.44
N ARG A 5 16.43 -18.28 1.31
CA ARG A 5 16.27 -16.84 1.08
C ARG A 5 15.53 -16.51 -0.22
N ASP A 6 15.64 -17.39 -1.20
CA ASP A 6 15.02 -17.32 -2.52
C ASP A 6 13.52 -17.66 -2.53
N THR A 7 12.95 -18.15 -1.42
CA THR A 7 11.51 -18.51 -1.37
C THR A 7 10.62 -17.39 -0.84
N PHE A 8 11.16 -16.22 -0.51
CA PHE A 8 10.38 -15.12 0.03
C PHE A 8 10.92 -13.75 -0.40
N VAL A 9 10.02 -12.76 -0.40
CA VAL A 9 10.31 -11.37 -0.72
C VAL A 9 10.23 -10.54 0.56
N VAL A 10 11.30 -9.81 0.87
CA VAL A 10 11.39 -8.88 2.00
C VAL A 10 11.41 -7.46 1.48
N SER A 11 10.43 -6.68 1.94
CA SER A 11 10.41 -5.24 1.73
C SER A 11 10.67 -4.45 3.01
N SER A 12 11.37 -3.32 2.90
CA SER A 12 11.44 -2.31 3.96
C SER A 12 11.25 -0.90 3.38
N LYS A 13 11.06 0.09 4.25
CA LYS A 13 10.87 1.48 3.84
C LYS A 13 11.74 2.42 4.65
N VAL A 14 12.12 3.54 4.03
CA VAL A 14 12.88 4.61 4.67
C VAL A 14 12.15 5.93 4.57
N PHE A 15 12.06 6.60 5.71
CA PHE A 15 11.83 8.03 5.83
C PHE A 15 12.05 8.44 7.28
N TRP A 16 11.44 7.74 8.25
CA TRP A 16 11.62 7.98 9.69
C TRP A 16 12.47 6.89 10.32
N GLY A 17 13.64 7.25 10.85
CA GLY A 17 14.56 6.32 11.51
C GLY A 17 14.97 6.70 12.93
N GLY A 18 14.59 7.89 13.43
CA GLY A 18 14.86 8.36 14.78
C GLY A 18 14.66 9.86 14.94
N ASP A 19 14.95 10.39 16.13
CA ASP A 19 14.61 11.78 16.50
C ASP A 19 15.71 12.80 16.17
N ARG A 20 16.81 12.37 15.52
CA ARG A 20 17.93 13.26 15.16
C ARG A 20 17.80 13.79 13.73
N PRO A 21 18.38 14.97 13.40
CA PRO A 21 18.22 15.61 12.09
C PRO A 21 18.61 14.75 10.88
N ASN A 22 19.59 13.84 11.04
CA ASN A 22 20.05 12.94 9.97
C ASN A 22 19.38 11.55 10.02
N GLN A 23 18.37 11.38 10.87
CA GLN A 23 17.62 10.15 11.03
C GLN A 23 16.22 10.24 10.41
N GLU A 24 16.00 11.22 9.53
CA GLU A 24 14.77 11.36 8.76
C GLU A 24 15.06 11.78 7.30
N GLY A 25 14.09 11.56 6.41
CA GLY A 25 14.08 12.04 5.03
C GLY A 25 14.64 11.05 4.02
N LEU A 26 14.99 11.55 2.83
CA LEU A 26 15.51 10.74 1.72
C LEU A 26 16.89 11.17 1.25
N SER A 27 17.61 11.93 2.09
CA SER A 27 19.02 12.22 1.88
C SER A 27 19.84 10.94 1.73
N ARG A 28 20.91 10.99 0.95
CA ARG A 28 21.83 9.87 0.76
C ARG A 28 22.28 9.30 2.09
N LYS A 29 22.66 10.15 3.04
CA LYS A 29 23.10 9.73 4.38
C LYS A 29 22.05 8.84 5.03
N HIS A 30 20.81 9.32 5.10
CA HIS A 30 19.75 8.59 5.78
C HIS A 30 19.35 7.31 5.04
N VAL A 31 19.18 7.38 3.71
CA VAL A 31 18.78 6.21 2.88
C VAL A 31 19.76 5.05 3.04
N ILE A 32 21.07 5.32 3.00
CA ILE A 32 22.12 4.30 3.17
C ILE A 32 22.12 3.77 4.62
N GLU A 33 22.15 4.65 5.62
CA GLU A 33 22.23 4.26 7.04
C GLU A 33 21.00 3.47 7.49
N ALA A 34 19.80 3.89 7.06
CA ALA A 34 18.55 3.21 7.36
C ALA A 34 18.46 1.85 6.69
N CYS A 35 18.97 1.69 5.47
CA CYS A 35 19.01 0.39 4.77
C CYS A 35 19.87 -0.59 5.57
N HIS A 36 21.11 -0.19 5.91
CA HIS A 36 22.01 -1.01 6.71
C HIS A 36 21.42 -1.35 8.09
N ALA A 37 20.72 -0.41 8.72
CA ALA A 37 20.03 -0.66 9.98
C ALA A 37 18.86 -1.64 9.82
N ALA A 38 18.09 -1.53 8.73
CA ALA A 38 16.99 -2.45 8.43
C ALA A 38 17.50 -3.88 8.19
N LEU A 39 18.56 -4.06 7.38
CA LEU A 39 19.19 -5.35 7.13
C LEU A 39 19.63 -6.03 8.45
N ARG A 40 20.29 -5.29 9.34
CA ARG A 40 20.69 -5.82 10.66
C ARG A 40 19.49 -6.26 11.51
N ARG A 41 18.42 -5.45 11.56
CA ARG A 41 17.22 -5.79 12.34
C ARG A 41 16.44 -6.97 11.76
N LEU A 42 16.37 -7.06 10.43
CA LEU A 42 15.68 -8.12 9.70
C LEU A 42 16.51 -9.40 9.58
N GLN A 43 17.82 -9.32 9.89
CA GLN A 43 18.77 -10.43 9.81
C GLN A 43 18.82 -11.04 8.40
N VAL A 44 18.87 -10.17 7.38
CA VAL A 44 19.01 -10.53 5.97
C VAL A 44 20.15 -9.76 5.34
N ASP A 45 20.78 -10.34 4.32
CA ASP A 45 21.92 -9.72 3.62
C ASP A 45 21.49 -8.62 2.63
N TYR A 46 20.28 -8.77 2.07
CA TYR A 46 19.68 -7.84 1.12
C TYR A 46 18.15 -7.77 1.28
N LEU A 47 17.58 -6.63 0.88
CA LEU A 47 16.14 -6.44 0.68
C LEU A 47 15.79 -6.70 -0.78
N ASP A 48 14.68 -7.38 -1.05
CA ASP A 48 14.19 -7.48 -2.42
C ASP A 48 13.64 -6.12 -2.87
N LEU A 49 12.88 -5.46 -2.00
CA LEU A 49 12.19 -4.21 -2.27
C LEU A 49 12.54 -3.15 -1.20
N TYR A 50 13.08 -2.01 -1.61
CA TYR A 50 13.32 -0.89 -0.69
C TYR A 50 12.57 0.37 -1.12
N PHE A 51 11.71 0.88 -0.25
CA PHE A 51 10.81 1.96 -0.59
C PHE A 51 11.22 3.30 0.05
N CYS A 52 11.14 4.38 -0.71
CA CYS A 52 10.98 5.72 -0.17
C CYS A 52 9.58 5.83 0.44
N HIS A 53 9.45 5.90 1.78
CA HIS A 53 8.15 5.81 2.46
C HIS A 53 7.23 7.00 2.17
N ARG A 54 7.80 8.18 1.93
CA ARG A 54 7.09 9.41 1.52
C ARG A 54 7.98 10.23 0.60
N PRO A 55 7.44 11.16 -0.20
CA PRO A 55 8.27 12.14 -0.89
C PRO A 55 8.95 13.05 0.13
N ASP A 56 10.20 13.43 -0.15
CA ASP A 56 10.96 14.37 0.67
C ASP A 56 11.15 15.69 -0.09
N PRO A 57 10.47 16.77 0.32
CA PRO A 57 10.62 18.07 -0.34
C PRO A 57 11.98 18.72 -0.10
N ASN A 58 12.74 18.26 0.89
CA ASN A 58 14.03 18.83 1.27
C ASN A 58 15.23 18.14 0.60
N THR A 59 15.01 16.97 -0.03
CA THR A 59 16.06 16.24 -0.75
C THR A 59 15.80 16.27 -2.26
N PRO A 60 16.76 16.68 -3.10
CA PRO A 60 16.63 16.54 -4.54
C PRO A 60 16.39 15.09 -4.95
N ILE A 61 15.39 14.83 -5.81
CA ILE A 61 15.08 13.47 -6.28
C ILE A 61 16.31 12.77 -6.86
N GLU A 62 17.21 13.50 -7.52
CA GLU A 62 18.46 12.95 -8.05
C GLU A 62 19.34 12.33 -6.96
N GLU A 63 19.47 12.97 -5.80
CA GLU A 63 20.26 12.43 -4.70
C GLU A 63 19.68 11.10 -4.21
N THR A 64 18.36 11.02 -4.10
CA THR A 64 17.65 9.80 -3.72
C THR A 64 17.84 8.69 -4.77
N VAL A 65 17.69 9.00 -6.06
CA VAL A 65 17.88 8.03 -7.16
C VAL A 65 19.32 7.48 -7.17
N ARG A 66 20.32 8.33 -6.96
CA ARG A 66 21.73 7.92 -6.83
C ARG A 66 21.93 7.04 -5.60
N ALA A 67 21.39 7.42 -4.44
CA ALA A 67 21.51 6.63 -3.22
C ALA A 67 20.88 5.23 -3.35
N MET A 68 19.71 5.13 -3.98
CA MET A 68 19.05 3.85 -4.24
C MET A 68 19.83 2.99 -5.24
N SER A 69 20.33 3.60 -6.31
CA SER A 69 21.15 2.90 -7.31
C SER A 69 22.45 2.38 -6.72
N ASP A 70 23.07 3.11 -5.81
CA ASP A 70 24.28 2.65 -5.11
C ASP A 70 23.99 1.48 -4.17
N LEU A 71 22.84 1.44 -3.49
CA LEU A 71 22.45 0.28 -2.69
C LEU A 71 22.22 -0.97 -3.55
N ILE A 72 21.70 -0.78 -4.76
CA ILE A 72 21.55 -1.86 -5.74
C ILE A 72 22.92 -2.35 -6.20
N ALA A 73 23.82 -1.43 -6.59
CA ALA A 73 25.19 -1.78 -6.99
C ALA A 73 25.98 -2.49 -5.87
N GLN A 74 25.71 -2.16 -4.61
CA GLN A 74 26.29 -2.82 -3.43
C GLN A 74 25.65 -4.18 -3.10
N GLY A 75 24.61 -4.60 -3.83
CA GLY A 75 23.87 -5.83 -3.56
C GLY A 75 23.07 -5.82 -2.25
N LYS A 76 22.75 -4.63 -1.72
CA LYS A 76 21.97 -4.47 -0.48
C LYS A 76 20.47 -4.41 -0.72
N VAL A 77 20.09 -4.04 -1.94
CA VAL A 77 18.72 -3.93 -2.41
C VAL A 77 18.67 -4.54 -3.81
N LEU A 78 17.65 -5.32 -4.15
CA LEU A 78 17.46 -5.78 -5.53
C LEU A 78 16.71 -4.75 -6.38
N TYR A 79 15.61 -4.22 -5.85
CA TYR A 79 14.78 -3.22 -6.50
C TYR A 79 14.35 -2.15 -5.51
N TRP A 80 14.14 -0.93 -6.00
CA TRP A 80 13.64 0.17 -5.19
C TRP A 80 12.37 0.76 -5.79
N GLY A 81 11.61 1.43 -4.94
CA GLY A 81 10.34 2.00 -5.31
C GLY A 81 9.94 3.15 -4.41
N THR A 82 8.76 3.67 -4.66
CA THR A 82 8.24 4.86 -3.99
C THR A 82 6.94 4.52 -3.23
N SER A 83 6.53 5.39 -2.31
CA SER A 83 5.27 5.24 -1.57
C SER A 83 4.67 6.61 -1.29
N GLU A 84 3.43 6.78 -1.71
CA GLU A 84 2.70 8.04 -1.70
C GLU A 84 3.35 9.15 -2.53
N TRP A 85 4.12 8.79 -3.57
CA TRP A 85 4.64 9.77 -4.53
C TRP A 85 3.57 10.13 -5.56
N SER A 86 3.70 11.31 -6.16
CA SER A 86 2.87 11.70 -7.31
C SER A 86 3.43 11.11 -8.61
N ALA A 87 2.57 10.96 -9.62
CA ALA A 87 2.98 10.49 -10.94
C ALA A 87 4.09 11.36 -11.53
N THR A 88 4.02 12.68 -11.34
CA THR A 88 5.04 13.62 -11.78
C THR A 88 6.40 13.36 -11.11
N ALA A 89 6.41 13.09 -9.80
CA ALA A 89 7.64 12.80 -9.08
C ALA A 89 8.26 11.46 -9.52
N ILE A 90 7.43 10.44 -9.76
CA ILE A 90 7.86 9.14 -10.28
C ILE A 90 8.46 9.29 -11.68
N LEU A 91 7.77 9.98 -12.60
CA LEU A 91 8.29 10.25 -13.95
C LEU A 91 9.61 11.02 -13.92
N ARG A 92 9.75 11.99 -13.00
CA ARG A 92 11.00 12.71 -12.80
C ARG A 92 12.13 11.79 -12.33
N ALA A 93 11.86 10.87 -11.40
CA ALA A 93 12.84 9.88 -10.96
C ALA A 93 13.28 8.96 -12.12
N HIS A 94 12.33 8.51 -12.96
CA HIS A 94 12.65 7.73 -14.18
C HIS A 94 13.49 8.53 -15.18
N ALA A 95 13.16 9.80 -15.42
CA ALA A 95 13.90 10.65 -16.34
C ALA A 95 15.37 10.82 -15.87
N ILE A 96 15.56 11.14 -14.59
CA ILE A 96 16.90 11.25 -13.98
C ILE A 96 17.65 9.91 -14.08
N ALA A 97 16.98 8.80 -13.78
CA ALA A 97 17.61 7.49 -13.84
C ALA A 97 18.06 7.15 -15.27
N THR A 98 17.25 7.50 -16.28
CA THR A 98 17.58 7.30 -17.69
C THR A 98 18.76 8.16 -18.12
N GLU A 99 18.74 9.45 -17.80
CA GLU A 99 19.78 10.42 -18.15
C GLU A 99 21.15 10.05 -17.55
N LEU A 100 21.14 9.53 -16.32
CA LEU A 100 22.37 9.23 -15.57
C LEU A 100 22.77 7.75 -15.62
N HIS A 101 22.06 6.92 -16.39
CA HIS A 101 22.27 5.46 -16.46
C HIS A 101 22.21 4.77 -15.08
N LEU A 102 21.23 5.18 -14.26
CA LEU A 102 20.96 4.68 -12.93
C LEU A 102 19.73 3.77 -12.92
N ALA A 103 19.50 3.08 -11.80
CA ALA A 103 18.33 2.22 -11.64
C ALA A 103 17.07 3.07 -11.37
N PRO A 104 16.03 3.02 -12.21
CA PRO A 104 14.76 3.69 -11.94
C PRO A 104 13.96 2.96 -10.85
N PRO A 105 12.98 3.63 -10.21
CA PRO A 105 12.05 2.92 -9.34
C PRO A 105 11.19 1.96 -10.17
N THR A 106 10.89 0.77 -9.66
CA THR A 106 10.12 -0.25 -10.39
C THR A 106 8.71 -0.44 -9.88
N MET A 107 8.40 0.12 -8.71
CA MET A 107 7.10 -0.03 -8.08
C MET A 107 6.72 1.17 -7.21
N GLU A 108 5.42 1.34 -7.02
CA GLU A 108 4.81 2.31 -6.10
C GLU A 108 3.97 1.57 -5.06
N GLN A 109 3.94 2.10 -3.83
CA GLN A 109 3.10 1.60 -2.74
C GLN A 109 2.06 2.67 -2.36
N PRO A 110 0.95 2.78 -3.11
CA PRO A 110 -0.10 3.75 -2.85
C PRO A 110 -1.22 3.15 -1.99
N GLN A 111 -2.00 4.02 -1.34
CA GLN A 111 -3.26 3.60 -0.73
C GLN A 111 -4.25 3.22 -1.84
N TYR A 112 -4.92 2.08 -1.69
CA TYR A 112 -6.02 1.71 -2.59
C TYR A 112 -7.06 0.89 -1.86
N ASN A 113 -8.32 1.30 -1.96
CA ASN A 113 -9.49 0.59 -1.49
C ASN A 113 -10.75 1.21 -2.13
N MET A 114 -11.91 0.64 -1.85
CA MET A 114 -13.19 1.14 -2.38
C MET A 114 -13.49 2.64 -2.10
N PHE A 115 -12.82 3.26 -1.12
CA PHE A 115 -12.95 4.68 -0.77
C PHE A 115 -11.74 5.54 -1.12
N GLU A 116 -10.65 4.95 -1.65
CA GLU A 116 -9.43 5.68 -2.04
C GLU A 116 -8.91 5.09 -3.36
N ARG A 117 -9.11 5.83 -4.45
CA ARG A 117 -9.03 5.29 -5.82
C ARG A 117 -8.29 6.18 -6.80
N GLU A 118 -8.28 7.50 -6.56
CA GLU A 118 -7.88 8.50 -7.56
C GLU A 118 -6.46 8.29 -8.08
N LYS A 119 -5.50 7.99 -7.18
CA LYS A 119 -4.11 7.75 -7.57
C LYS A 119 -3.99 6.55 -8.52
N VAL A 120 -4.51 5.40 -8.11
CA VAL A 120 -4.33 4.13 -8.82
C VAL A 120 -5.17 4.07 -10.10
N GLU A 121 -6.41 4.58 -10.06
CA GLU A 121 -7.33 4.46 -11.21
C GLU A 121 -7.24 5.62 -12.19
N ARG A 122 -6.60 6.75 -11.84
CA ARG A 122 -6.53 7.94 -12.70
C ARG A 122 -5.15 8.54 -12.80
N GLU A 123 -4.54 8.93 -11.68
CA GLU A 123 -3.24 9.62 -11.70
C GLU A 123 -2.13 8.76 -12.31
N PHE A 124 -2.13 7.46 -12.01
CA PHE A 124 -1.07 6.54 -12.40
C PHE A 124 -1.27 5.87 -13.75
N LEU A 125 -2.40 6.11 -14.44
CA LEU A 125 -2.66 5.54 -15.77
C LEU A 125 -1.49 5.70 -16.74
N PRO A 126 -0.83 6.89 -16.85
CA PRO A 126 0.31 7.03 -17.74
C PRO A 126 1.55 6.24 -17.31
N LEU A 127 1.68 5.90 -16.01
CA LEU A 127 2.85 5.21 -15.47
C LEU A 127 2.86 3.72 -15.84
N TYR A 128 1.68 3.10 -15.88
CA TYR A 128 1.55 1.68 -16.23
C TYR A 128 2.07 1.40 -17.63
N GLU A 129 1.68 2.22 -18.61
CA GLU A 129 2.11 2.04 -20.00
C GLU A 129 3.52 2.57 -20.28
N LYS A 130 3.88 3.73 -19.72
CA LYS A 130 5.15 4.40 -20.09
C LYS A 130 6.37 3.79 -19.41
N VAL A 131 6.24 3.39 -18.16
CA VAL A 131 7.38 2.93 -17.36
C VAL A 131 7.17 1.53 -16.77
N GLY A 132 6.04 0.89 -17.05
CA GLY A 132 5.76 -0.46 -16.57
C GLY A 132 5.60 -0.54 -15.05
N LEU A 133 5.04 0.51 -14.43
CA LEU A 133 4.97 0.62 -12.96
C LEU A 133 4.15 -0.52 -12.34
N GLY A 134 4.77 -1.32 -11.47
CA GLY A 134 4.06 -2.25 -10.59
C GLY A 134 3.50 -1.54 -9.35
N THR A 135 2.43 -2.08 -8.75
CA THR A 135 1.89 -1.52 -7.48
C THR A 135 1.77 -2.55 -6.38
N THR A 136 2.16 -2.14 -5.17
CA THR A 136 1.94 -2.89 -3.92
C THR A 136 0.98 -2.11 -3.05
N VAL A 137 -0.32 -2.21 -3.27
CA VAL A 137 -1.29 -1.31 -2.63
C VAL A 137 -1.47 -1.60 -1.14
N TRP A 138 -1.72 -0.56 -0.34
CA TRP A 138 -1.91 -0.68 1.11
C TRP A 138 -3.28 -0.18 1.59
N SER A 139 -3.65 -0.58 2.82
CA SER A 139 -4.97 -0.33 3.43
C SER A 139 -6.18 -0.74 2.59
N PRO A 140 -6.21 -1.96 2.01
CA PRO A 140 -7.33 -2.41 1.19
C PRO A 140 -8.66 -2.51 1.96
N LEU A 141 -8.59 -2.61 3.29
CA LEU A 141 -9.76 -2.66 4.17
C LEU A 141 -10.10 -1.31 4.82
N ALA A 142 -9.50 -0.19 4.36
CA ALA A 142 -9.72 1.16 4.88
C ALA A 142 -9.63 1.22 6.42
N SER A 143 -8.48 0.82 6.97
CA SER A 143 -8.26 0.71 8.43
C SER A 143 -9.27 -0.20 9.17
N GLY A 144 -9.92 -1.10 8.44
CA GLY A 144 -10.92 -2.04 8.94
C GLY A 144 -12.36 -1.58 8.77
N LEU A 145 -12.62 -0.43 8.16
CA LEU A 145 -13.97 0.01 7.83
C LEU A 145 -14.70 -1.01 6.96
N LEU A 146 -14.02 -1.53 5.94
CA LEU A 146 -14.51 -2.57 5.02
C LEU A 146 -14.52 -3.98 5.64
N THR A 147 -14.57 -4.08 6.96
CA THR A 147 -14.85 -5.35 7.67
C THR A 147 -16.25 -5.39 8.26
N GLY A 148 -16.98 -4.26 8.26
CA GLY A 148 -18.30 -4.14 8.88
C GLY A 148 -18.28 -4.09 10.40
N LYS A 149 -17.12 -4.24 11.06
CA LYS A 149 -17.00 -4.24 12.54
C LYS A 149 -17.41 -2.95 13.23
N TYR A 150 -17.62 -1.87 12.47
CA TYR A 150 -18.06 -0.58 12.98
C TYR A 150 -19.55 -0.28 12.69
N ASN A 151 -20.27 -1.21 12.08
CA ASN A 151 -21.67 -1.01 11.68
C ASN A 151 -22.62 -0.79 12.87
N GLU A 152 -22.23 -1.27 14.06
CA GLU A 152 -22.97 -1.21 15.32
C GLU A 152 -22.34 -0.23 16.34
N GLY A 153 -21.33 0.56 15.94
CA GLY A 153 -20.54 1.43 16.83
C GLY A 153 -19.07 1.00 16.92
N ALA A 154 -18.24 1.76 17.64
CA ALA A 154 -16.82 1.44 17.80
C ALA A 154 -16.63 0.34 18.87
N PRO A 155 -16.18 -0.87 18.51
CA PRO A 155 -15.86 -1.89 19.52
C PRO A 155 -14.63 -1.44 20.32
N GLY A 156 -14.64 -1.65 21.64
CA GLY A 156 -13.59 -1.20 22.56
C GLY A 156 -12.19 -1.74 22.26
N ASP A 157 -12.08 -2.85 21.53
CA ASP A 157 -10.82 -3.51 21.14
C ASP A 157 -10.59 -3.50 19.62
N THR A 158 -10.47 -2.31 19.03
CA THR A 158 -10.18 -2.15 17.60
C THR A 158 -8.98 -1.23 17.37
N ARG A 159 -8.41 -1.25 16.15
CA ARG A 159 -7.29 -0.37 15.79
C ARG A 159 -7.56 1.13 16.06
N ILE A 160 -8.82 1.56 16.11
CA ILE A 160 -9.23 2.93 16.43
C ILE A 160 -9.04 3.26 17.91
N SER A 161 -9.09 2.27 18.81
CA SER A 161 -8.87 2.49 20.24
C SER A 161 -7.38 2.59 20.61
N MET A 162 -6.46 2.37 19.66
CA MET A 162 -5.02 2.54 19.88
C MET A 162 -4.62 4.03 19.81
N PRO A 163 -3.80 4.55 20.77
CA PRO A 163 -3.44 5.98 20.85
C PRO A 163 -2.83 6.57 19.58
N MET A 164 -2.07 5.78 18.82
CA MET A 164 -1.43 6.17 17.54
C MET A 164 -2.44 6.48 16.42
N TYR A 165 -3.71 6.10 16.59
CA TYR A 165 -4.78 6.21 15.60
C TYR A 165 -5.90 7.15 16.05
N SER A 166 -5.62 8.08 16.97
CA SER A 166 -6.57 9.10 17.44
C SER A 166 -7.20 9.94 16.32
N TRP A 167 -6.47 10.15 15.22
CA TRP A 167 -6.95 10.80 14.00
C TRP A 167 -8.12 10.04 13.33
N LEU A 168 -8.10 8.70 13.36
CA LEU A 168 -9.24 7.89 12.88
C LEU A 168 -10.47 8.14 13.76
N ARG A 169 -10.30 8.28 15.08
CA ARG A 169 -11.41 8.52 16.02
C ARG A 169 -12.13 9.84 15.74
N GLN A 170 -11.41 10.93 15.45
CA GLN A 170 -12.00 12.20 15.05
C GLN A 170 -12.75 12.11 13.72
N GLN A 171 -12.25 11.31 12.77
CA GLN A 171 -12.95 11.08 11.51
C GLN A 171 -14.26 10.32 11.69
N PHE A 172 -14.37 9.43 12.67
CA PHE A 172 -15.55 8.57 12.88
C PHE A 172 -16.85 9.33 13.17
N GLU A 173 -16.76 10.57 13.67
CA GLU A 173 -17.92 11.42 13.96
C GLU A 173 -18.30 12.33 12.79
N SER A 174 -17.54 12.33 11.70
CA SER A 174 -17.82 13.15 10.53
C SER A 174 -18.97 12.59 9.68
N ASP A 175 -19.66 13.48 8.95
CA ASP A 175 -20.65 13.13 7.93
C ASP A 175 -20.09 12.19 6.87
N GLU A 176 -18.81 12.38 6.53
CA GLU A 176 -18.12 11.54 5.56
C GLU A 176 -18.04 10.08 6.02
N VAL A 177 -17.66 9.83 7.28
CA VAL A 177 -17.59 8.45 7.78
C VAL A 177 -18.99 7.85 7.94
N ARG A 178 -20.00 8.63 8.32
CA ARG A 178 -21.39 8.15 8.34
C ARG A 178 -21.85 7.70 6.96
N ASN A 179 -21.54 8.46 5.92
CA ASN A 179 -21.83 8.09 4.52
C ASN A 179 -21.08 6.81 4.12
N ARG A 180 -19.77 6.71 4.42
CA ARG A 180 -18.99 5.50 4.15
C ARG A 180 -19.54 4.28 4.89
N LEU A 181 -20.01 4.42 6.13
CA LEU A 181 -20.64 3.33 6.90
C LEU A 181 -21.97 2.87 6.27
N ALA A 182 -22.79 3.79 5.76
CA ALA A 182 -24.00 3.42 5.02
C ALA A 182 -23.65 2.59 3.78
N LYS A 183 -22.64 3.01 3.01
CA LYS A 183 -22.12 2.25 1.87
C LYS A 183 -21.58 0.88 2.27
N VAL A 184 -20.83 0.80 3.37
CA VAL A 184 -20.33 -0.47 3.94
C VAL A 184 -21.47 -1.44 4.26
N LYS A 185 -22.60 -0.96 4.79
CA LYS A 185 -23.78 -1.79 5.06
C LYS A 185 -24.40 -2.37 3.78
N GLU A 186 -24.51 -1.57 2.72
CA GLU A 186 -24.99 -2.06 1.42
C GLU A 186 -24.00 -3.04 0.77
N LEU A 187 -22.69 -2.77 0.85
CA LEU A 187 -21.66 -3.71 0.37
C LEU A 187 -21.68 -5.04 1.13
N ALA A 188 -22.00 -5.02 2.43
CA ALA A 188 -22.15 -6.25 3.21
C ALA A 188 -23.32 -7.11 2.71
N LYS A 189 -24.40 -6.51 2.21
CA LYS A 189 -25.50 -7.25 1.56
C LYS A 189 -25.02 -7.94 0.28
N VAL A 190 -24.27 -7.22 -0.56
CA VAL A 190 -23.66 -7.78 -1.79
C VAL A 190 -22.76 -8.97 -1.44
N ALA A 191 -21.90 -8.83 -0.43
CA ALA A 191 -21.04 -9.91 0.03
C ALA A 191 -21.86 -11.14 0.50
N GLY A 192 -22.93 -10.90 1.26
CA GLY A 192 -23.83 -11.96 1.74
C GLY A 192 -24.53 -12.72 0.61
N GLU A 193 -24.99 -12.03 -0.44
CA GLU A 193 -25.60 -12.66 -1.62
C GLU A 193 -24.61 -13.52 -2.41
N LEU A 194 -23.32 -13.16 -2.42
CA LEU A 194 -22.24 -13.95 -3.00
C LEU A 194 -21.74 -15.06 -2.05
N GLY A 195 -22.28 -15.16 -0.84
CA GLY A 195 -21.85 -16.14 0.16
C GLY A 195 -20.43 -15.90 0.69
N VAL A 196 -19.92 -14.67 0.61
CA VAL A 196 -18.57 -14.30 1.08
C VAL A 196 -18.62 -13.24 2.17
N THR A 197 -17.52 -13.09 2.91
CA THR A 197 -17.39 -12.03 3.90
C THR A 197 -17.02 -10.71 3.22
N LEU A 198 -17.42 -9.58 3.82
CA LEU A 198 -17.09 -8.25 3.29
C LEU A 198 -15.56 -8.02 3.13
N PRO A 199 -14.68 -8.43 4.08
CA PRO A 199 -13.23 -8.33 3.86
C PRO A 199 -12.76 -9.04 2.60
N LYS A 200 -13.28 -10.26 2.31
CA LYS A 200 -12.92 -10.97 1.08
C LYS A 200 -13.41 -10.25 -0.16
N LEU A 201 -14.63 -9.72 -0.15
CA LEU A 201 -15.15 -8.92 -1.25
C LEU A 201 -14.27 -7.70 -1.51
N ALA A 202 -13.90 -6.95 -0.47
CA ALA A 202 -13.06 -5.76 -0.59
C ALA A 202 -11.64 -6.06 -1.11
N LEU A 203 -11.03 -7.16 -0.63
CA LEU A 203 -9.72 -7.61 -1.12
C LEU A 203 -9.80 -8.10 -2.57
N ALA A 204 -10.82 -8.88 -2.92
CA ALA A 204 -11.04 -9.38 -4.28
C ALA A 204 -11.30 -8.23 -5.26
N TRP A 205 -12.05 -7.21 -4.83
CA TRP A 205 -12.25 -5.99 -5.60
C TRP A 205 -10.92 -5.28 -5.91
N CYS A 206 -10.02 -5.16 -4.92
CA CYS A 206 -8.69 -4.59 -5.16
C CYS A 206 -7.88 -5.43 -6.15
N LEU A 207 -7.95 -6.77 -6.05
CA LEU A 207 -7.26 -7.71 -6.93
C LEU A 207 -7.83 -7.74 -8.36
N LYS A 208 -9.08 -7.34 -8.55
CA LYS A 208 -9.72 -7.28 -9.88
C LYS A 208 -9.11 -6.20 -10.77
N ASN A 209 -8.48 -5.19 -10.19
CA ASN A 209 -7.83 -4.12 -10.94
C ASN A 209 -6.52 -4.66 -11.58
N PRO A 210 -6.39 -4.65 -12.92
CA PRO A 210 -5.22 -5.22 -13.61
C PRO A 210 -3.92 -4.46 -13.31
N ASN A 211 -4.01 -3.22 -12.82
CA ASN A 211 -2.85 -2.41 -12.46
C ASN A 211 -2.39 -2.64 -11.00
N VAL A 212 -3.04 -3.54 -10.26
CA VAL A 212 -2.68 -3.94 -8.90
C VAL A 212 -1.85 -5.21 -8.94
N SER A 213 -0.54 -5.10 -8.69
CA SER A 213 0.36 -6.27 -8.69
C SER A 213 0.28 -7.05 -7.38
N THR A 214 0.09 -6.35 -6.26
CA THR A 214 -0.04 -6.97 -4.93
C THR A 214 -0.94 -6.15 -4.03
N VAL A 215 -1.76 -6.83 -3.24
CA VAL A 215 -2.56 -6.23 -2.16
C VAL A 215 -1.92 -6.56 -0.81
N LEU A 216 -1.39 -5.55 -0.12
CA LEU A 216 -0.80 -5.73 1.21
C LEU A 216 -1.89 -5.83 2.27
N THR A 217 -2.04 -7.03 2.84
CA THR A 217 -3.02 -7.29 3.89
C THR A 217 -2.43 -7.02 5.28
N GLY A 218 -3.28 -6.57 6.21
CA GLY A 218 -2.95 -6.43 7.62
C GLY A 218 -3.90 -7.25 8.48
N ALA A 219 -3.36 -7.88 9.52
CA ALA A 219 -4.12 -8.71 10.46
C ALA A 219 -3.58 -8.51 11.89
N SER A 220 -4.48 -8.61 12.88
CA SER A 220 -4.11 -8.70 14.31
C SER A 220 -4.29 -10.10 14.88
N LYS A 221 -4.97 -11.00 14.15
CA LYS A 221 -5.20 -12.39 14.55
C LYS A 221 -4.89 -13.35 13.39
N PRO A 222 -4.37 -14.57 13.64
CA PRO A 222 -4.03 -15.54 12.59
C PRO A 222 -5.21 -15.91 11.68
N GLU A 223 -6.43 -15.92 12.21
CA GLU A 223 -7.64 -16.27 11.45
C GLU A 223 -7.90 -15.26 10.32
N GLN A 224 -7.64 -13.98 10.57
CA GLN A 224 -7.75 -12.92 9.56
C GLN A 224 -6.76 -13.13 8.42
N VAL A 225 -5.53 -13.61 8.72
CA VAL A 225 -4.56 -13.95 7.67
C VAL A 225 -5.11 -15.06 6.80
N ARG A 226 -5.58 -16.16 7.41
CA ARG A 226 -6.15 -17.30 6.68
C ARG A 226 -7.36 -16.91 5.85
N GLU A 227 -8.20 -16.01 6.36
CA GLU A 227 -9.37 -15.49 5.64
C GLU A 227 -8.96 -14.62 4.45
N ASN A 228 -8.06 -13.66 4.68
CA ASN A 228 -7.58 -12.72 3.66
C ASN A 228 -6.92 -13.45 2.48
N MET A 229 -6.15 -14.51 2.75
CA MET A 229 -5.46 -15.28 1.69
C MET A 229 -6.44 -16.03 0.76
N LYS A 230 -7.71 -16.16 1.14
CA LYS A 230 -8.77 -16.74 0.29
C LYS A 230 -9.50 -15.71 -0.57
N ALA A 231 -9.11 -14.43 -0.52
CA ALA A 231 -9.76 -13.40 -1.34
C ALA A 231 -9.58 -13.63 -2.85
N GLY A 232 -8.47 -14.24 -3.27
CA GLY A 232 -8.21 -14.58 -4.68
C GLY A 232 -9.26 -15.53 -5.28
N GLU A 233 -9.83 -16.43 -4.47
CA GLU A 233 -10.89 -17.37 -4.87
C GLU A 233 -12.21 -16.65 -5.24
N VAL A 234 -12.36 -15.39 -4.84
CA VAL A 234 -13.59 -14.60 -5.04
C VAL A 234 -13.52 -13.74 -6.30
N VAL A 235 -12.31 -13.47 -6.84
CA VAL A 235 -12.10 -12.53 -7.97
C VAL A 235 -12.96 -12.86 -9.20
N GLU A 236 -13.14 -14.15 -9.50
CA GLU A 236 -13.96 -14.61 -10.62
C GLU A 236 -15.47 -14.46 -10.39
N GLN A 237 -15.92 -14.33 -9.13
CA GLN A 237 -17.32 -14.06 -8.79
C GLN A 237 -17.69 -12.58 -8.96
N LEU A 238 -16.70 -11.69 -9.05
CA LEU A 238 -16.90 -10.25 -9.32
C LEU A 238 -17.05 -10.05 -10.84
N ASP A 239 -18.17 -10.50 -11.39
CA ASP A 239 -18.55 -10.23 -12.77
C ASP A 239 -18.93 -8.75 -12.99
N ASP A 240 -19.18 -8.36 -14.25
CA ASP A 240 -19.55 -6.99 -14.60
C ASP A 240 -20.82 -6.50 -13.89
N GLY A 241 -21.76 -7.40 -13.58
CA GLY A 241 -23.00 -7.08 -12.88
C GLY A 241 -22.73 -6.74 -11.42
N VAL A 242 -21.96 -7.59 -10.73
CA VAL A 242 -21.50 -7.36 -9.36
C VAL A 242 -20.67 -6.09 -9.26
N MET A 243 -19.72 -5.89 -10.17
CA MET A 243 -18.88 -4.70 -10.20
C MET A 243 -19.71 -3.42 -10.39
N LYS A 244 -20.65 -3.40 -11.35
CA LYS A 244 -21.56 -2.25 -11.54
C LYS A 244 -22.38 -1.93 -10.28
N ARG A 245 -22.84 -2.96 -9.57
CA ARG A 245 -23.59 -2.77 -8.32
C ARG A 245 -22.71 -2.19 -7.20
N ILE A 246 -21.47 -2.68 -7.06
CA ILE A 246 -20.49 -2.11 -6.12
C ILE A 246 -20.26 -0.63 -6.46
N GLU A 247 -20.01 -0.30 -7.73
CA GLU A 247 -19.79 1.07 -8.17
C GLU A 247 -20.97 1.99 -7.88
N SER A 248 -22.20 1.54 -8.12
CA SER A 248 -23.41 2.30 -7.79
C SER A 248 -23.51 2.62 -6.30
N ILE A 249 -23.19 1.66 -5.43
CA ILE A 249 -23.13 1.89 -3.97
C ILE A 249 -22.05 2.91 -3.62
N LEU A 250 -20.87 2.79 -4.22
CA LEU A 250 -19.72 3.66 -3.92
C LEU A 250 -19.91 5.09 -4.40
N GLN A 251 -20.58 5.31 -5.53
CA GLN A 251 -20.90 6.64 -6.05
C GLN A 251 -22.04 7.31 -5.27
N GLY A 252 -22.90 6.50 -4.64
CA GLY A 252 -24.13 6.96 -4.00
C GLY A 252 -25.18 7.16 -5.08
N ALA A 253 -26.11 6.20 -5.17
CA ALA A 253 -27.29 6.30 -6.03
C ALA A 253 -28.15 7.52 -5.68
#